data_AF-A0A7C5E2W7-F1
#
_entry.id   AF-A0A7C5E2W7-F1
#
_cell.length_a   1.000
_cell.length_b   1.000
_cell.length_c   1.000
_cell.angle_alpha   90.00
_cell.angle_beta   90.00
_cell.angle_gamma   90.00
#
_symmetry.space_group_name_H-M   'P 1'
#
loop_
_entity.id
_entity.type
_entity.pdbx_description
1 polymer ?
#
loop_
_entity_poly.entity_id
_entity_poly.type
_entity_poly.pdbx_seq_one_letter_code
_entity_poly.pdbx_strand_id
1 'polypeptide(L)' 'LFDFRPAAIIDKLNLRRPIYRQTAAYGHFGRTDVDLPWERVDMVSELKKAFNL' A
#
# COMPACT_ATOMS: atom_id res chain seq x y z
N LEU A 1 1.69 -8.64 -11.87
CA LEU A 1 1.29 -8.65 -10.44
C LEU A 1 0.80 -7.29 -9.97
N PHE A 2 1.50 -6.20 -10.31
CA PHE A 2 1.10 -4.83 -9.98
C PHE A 2 0.82 -4.02 -11.25
N ASP A 3 -0.17 -3.14 -11.21
CA ASP A 3 -0.49 -2.19 -12.27
C ASP A 3 -0.07 -0.78 -11.80
N PHE A 4 0.86 -0.16 -12.51
CA PHE A 4 1.46 1.12 -12.15
C PHE A 4 0.80 2.33 -12.83
N ARG A 5 -0.30 2.14 -13.56
CA ARG A 5 -1.09 3.27 -14.07
C ARG A 5 -1.66 4.06 -12.89
N PRO A 6 -1.73 5.42 -12.96
CA PRO A 6 -2.19 6.23 -11.82
C PRO A 6 -3.57 5.84 -11.28
N ALA A 7 -4.52 5.53 -12.16
CA ALA A 7 -5.86 5.08 -11.78
C ALA A 7 -5.82 3.75 -11.01
N ALA A 8 -5.02 2.79 -11.49
CA ALA A 8 -4.90 1.49 -10.84
C ALA A 8 -4.24 1.57 -9.46
N ILE A 9 -3.28 2.48 -9.27
CA ILE A 9 -2.66 2.74 -7.95
C ILE A 9 -3.72 3.30 -6.99
N ILE A 10 -4.51 4.28 -7.42
CA ILE A 10 -5.60 4.86 -6.63
C ILE A 10 -6.59 3.78 -6.19
N ASP A 11 -6.97 2.90 -7.11
CA ASP A 11 -7.95 1.84 -6.86
C ASP A 11 -7.37 0.75 -5.95
N LYS A 12 -6.17 0.22 -6.26
CA LYS A 12 -5.52 -0.86 -5.47
C LYS A 12 -5.24 -0.44 -4.04
N LEU A 13 -4.81 0.79 -3.80
CA LEU A 13 -4.52 1.31 -2.46
C LEU A 13 -5.72 2.02 -1.82
N ASN A 14 -6.86 2.11 -2.51
CA ASN A 14 -8.06 2.81 -2.07
C ASN A 14 -7.74 4.23 -1.53
N LEU A 15 -7.20 5.09 -2.41
CA LEU A 15 -6.62 6.39 -2.04
C LEU A 15 -7.64 7.55 -1.98
N ARG A 16 -8.85 7.39 -2.51
CA ARG A 16 -9.88 8.45 -2.51
C ARG A 16 -10.68 8.49 -1.20
N ARG A 17 -9.97 8.63 -0.08
CA ARG A 17 -10.52 8.69 1.29
C ARG A 17 -9.72 9.64 2.17
N PRO A 18 -10.29 10.21 3.25
CA PRO A 18 -9.63 11.20 4.09
C PRO A 18 -8.61 10.56 5.05
N ILE A 19 -7.49 10.03 4.53
CA ILE A 19 -6.47 9.30 5.30
C ILE A 19 -5.13 10.01 5.46
N TYR A 20 -5.02 11.22 4.92
CA TYR A 20 -3.74 11.91 4.77
C TYR A 20 -3.33 12.76 5.99
N ARG A 21 -4.26 13.10 6.88
CA ARG A 21 -3.95 13.93 8.06
C ARG A 21 -2.91 13.26 8.97
N GLN A 22 -3.02 11.96 9.18
CA GLN A 22 -2.13 11.19 10.06
C GLN A 22 -0.71 11.03 9.50
N THR A 23 -0.51 11.21 8.19
CA THR A 23 0.80 11.09 7.54
C THR A 23 1.58 12.40 7.53
N ALA A 24 0.95 13.53 7.88
CA ALA A 24 1.58 14.86 7.85
C ALA A 24 2.64 15.08 8.95
N ALA A 25 2.72 14.18 9.93
CA ALA A 25 3.72 14.18 10.99
C ALA A 25 4.22 12.74 11.23
N TYR A 26 5.43 12.63 11.77
CA TYR A 26 6.11 11.35 12.09
C TYR A 26 6.38 10.43 10.89
N GLY A 27 6.20 10.91 9.66
CA GLY A 27 6.55 10.20 8.43
C GLY A 27 5.42 9.36 7.84
N HIS A 28 5.58 9.05 6.55
CA HIS A 28 4.60 8.33 5.72
C HIS A 28 4.77 6.81 5.72
N PHE A 29 5.95 6.31 6.13
CA PHE A 29 6.33 4.90 5.98
C PHE A 29 6.80 4.29 7.30
N GLY A 30 6.64 2.98 7.45
CA GLY A 30 7.11 2.21 8.62
C GLY A 30 6.42 2.55 9.94
N ARG A 31 5.28 3.24 9.88
CA ARG A 31 4.48 3.63 11.04
C ARG A 31 3.73 2.40 11.57
N THR A 32 3.83 2.14 12.87
CA THR A 32 3.17 1.01 13.53
C THR A 32 1.87 1.40 14.25
N ASP A 33 1.55 2.70 14.29
CA ASP A 33 0.43 3.29 15.02
C ASP A 33 -0.75 3.68 14.11
N VAL A 34 -0.62 3.52 12.78
CA VAL A 34 -1.67 3.84 11.79
C VAL A 34 -1.75 2.77 10.69
N ASP A 35 -2.97 2.46 10.22
CA ASP A 35 -3.17 1.55 9.09
C ASP A 35 -3.12 2.31 7.76
N LEU A 36 -1.99 2.16 7.06
CA LEU A 36 -1.75 2.76 5.75
C LEU A 36 -1.73 1.66 4.67
N PRO A 37 -2.47 1.84 3.55
CA PRO A 37 -2.68 0.76 2.59
C PRO A 37 -1.39 0.34 1.87
N TRP A 38 -0.41 1.23 1.74
CA TRP A 38 0.89 0.94 1.11
C TRP A 38 1.88 0.21 2.03
N GLU A 39 1.60 0.11 3.33
CA GLU A 39 2.42 -0.67 4.28
C GLU A 39 2.00 -2.15 4.32
N ARG A 40 0.88 -2.50 3.68
CA ARG A 40 0.35 -3.87 3.69
C ARG A 40 1.23 -4.78 2.83
N VAL A 41 1.55 -5.95 3.39
CA VAL A 41 2.33 -7.01 2.72
C VAL A 41 1.44 -8.10 2.11
N ASP A 42 0.26 -7.71 1.63
CA ASP A 42 -0.79 -8.60 1.11
C ASP A 42 -0.40 -9.36 -0.16
N MET A 43 0.59 -8.85 -0.90
CA MET A 43 1.08 -9.45 -2.15
C MET A 43 2.27 -10.41 -1.98
N VAL A 44 2.75 -10.65 -0.75
CA VAL A 44 3.92 -11.52 -0.51
C VAL A 44 3.69 -12.94 -1.01
N SER A 45 2.50 -13.52 -0.79
CA SER A 45 2.18 -14.87 -1.26
C SER A 45 2.20 -14.96 -2.79
N GLU A 46 1.60 -13.98 -3.47
CA GLU A 46 1.55 -13.94 -4.93
C GLU A 46 2.94 -13.73 -5.55
N LEU A 47 3.79 -12.93 -4.91
CA LEU A 47 5.19 -12.78 -5.30
C LEU A 47 5.95 -14.09 -5.16
N LYS A 48 5.86 -14.79 -4.03
CA LYS A 48 6.52 -16.09 -3.84
C LYS A 48 6.11 -17.09 -4.91
N LYS A 49 4.80 -17.21 -5.16
CA LYS A 49 4.26 -18.07 -6.23
C LYS A 49 4.85 -17.73 -7.61
N ALA A 50 4.95 -16.45 -7.95
CA ALA A 50 5.47 -16.02 -9.25
C ALA A 50 6.96 -16.32 -9.45
N PHE A 51 7.72 -16.53 -8.37
CA PHE A 51 9.13 -16.90 -8.40
C PHE A 51 9.39 -18.37 -8.03
N ASN A 52 8.34 -19.20 -7.92
CA ASN A 52 8.43 -20.60 -7.48
C ASN A 52 9.14 -20.76 -6.12
N LEU A 53 8.91 -19.80 -5.21
CA LEU A 53 9.38 -19.78 -3.83
C LEU A 53 8.29 -20.20 -2.82
#